data_AF-A0A1M3Q2M4-F1
#
_entry.id   AF-A0A1M3Q2M4-F1
#
_cell.length_a   1.000
_cell.length_b   1.000
_cell.length_c   1.000
_cell.angle_alpha   90.00
_cell.angle_beta   90.00
_cell.angle_gamma   90.00
#
_symmetry.space_group_name_H-M   'P 1'
#
loop_
_entity.id
_entity.type
_entity.pdbx_description
1 polymer ?
#
loop_
_entity_poly.entity_id
_entity_poly.type
_entity_poly.pdbx_seq_one_letter_code
_entity_poly.pdbx_strand_id
1 'polypeptide(L)'
;MTRPFEGIRVFDITHVLAGPFAAYQLGLLGADVIKVEHPDDPDQSRSTGSDTGLNEAQMGTAFLTQGSNKRSLTLDLKTEPGREVLKRLVATAAEWEAFLQSRHVPAARVRTMAEAVADPQLATRGVIHRAADAPGIPGGYGVPVAPFLFAHGGPQVDSPPPGLGEQTGAILAELRYSTAEIANLRAKRAV
;
A
#
# COMPACT_ATOMS: atom_id res chain seq x y z
N MET A 1 -23.85 -6.14 35.81
CA MET A 1 -22.38 -6.03 35.82
C MET A 1 -21.95 -5.54 34.45
N THR A 2 -21.09 -4.54 34.38
CA THR A 2 -20.49 -4.06 33.12
C THR A 2 -19.52 -5.11 32.59
N ARG A 3 -19.56 -5.40 31.29
CA ARG A 3 -18.63 -6.36 30.67
C ARG A 3 -17.35 -5.64 30.23
N PRO A 4 -16.15 -6.28 30.28
CA PRO A 4 -14.88 -5.58 30.06
C PRO A 4 -14.73 -4.84 28.73
N PHE A 5 -15.38 -5.30 27.66
CA PHE A 5 -15.31 -4.68 26.33
C PHE A 5 -16.65 -4.11 25.86
N GLU A 6 -17.54 -3.79 26.80
CA GLU A 6 -18.78 -3.10 26.50
C GLU A 6 -18.50 -1.74 25.83
N GLY A 7 -19.23 -1.44 24.75
CA GLY A 7 -19.01 -0.25 23.93
C GLY A 7 -17.89 -0.36 22.88
N ILE A 8 -17.13 -1.47 22.87
CA ILE A 8 -16.13 -1.74 21.82
C ILE A 8 -16.79 -2.51 20.68
N ARG A 9 -16.58 -2.05 19.44
CA ARG A 9 -16.97 -2.74 18.21
C ARG A 9 -15.75 -3.36 17.53
N VAL A 10 -15.87 -4.62 17.12
CA VAL A 10 -14.80 -5.39 16.47
C VAL A 10 -15.29 -5.89 15.11
N PHE A 11 -14.53 -5.58 14.05
CA PHE A 11 -14.75 -6.15 12.73
C PHE A 11 -13.81 -7.34 12.54
N ASP A 12 -14.38 -8.55 12.56
CA ASP A 12 -13.67 -9.80 12.41
C ASP A 12 -13.64 -10.22 10.93
N ILE A 13 -12.58 -9.85 10.22
CA ILE A 13 -12.28 -10.28 8.84
C ILE A 13 -11.36 -11.51 8.79
N THR A 14 -11.20 -12.21 9.92
CA THR A 14 -10.29 -13.36 10.01
C THR A 14 -11.02 -14.66 9.71
N HIS A 15 -10.27 -15.69 9.27
CA HIS A 15 -10.81 -16.99 8.85
C HIS A 15 -10.16 -18.12 9.65
N VAL A 16 -10.74 -19.32 9.56
CA VAL A 16 -10.24 -20.59 10.09
C VAL A 16 -10.38 -20.74 11.59
N LEU A 17 -9.39 -20.36 12.40
CA LEU A 17 -9.42 -20.64 13.85
C LEU A 17 -8.79 -19.54 14.71
N ALA A 18 -7.50 -19.24 14.52
CA ALA A 18 -6.77 -18.38 15.47
C ALA A 18 -7.39 -16.98 15.61
N GLY A 19 -7.64 -16.31 14.48
CA GLY A 19 -8.29 -15.00 14.46
C GLY A 19 -9.75 -15.04 14.94
N PRO A 20 -10.59 -15.94 14.40
CA PRO A 20 -11.98 -15.99 14.83
C PRO A 20 -12.14 -16.38 16.30
N PHE A 21 -11.30 -17.26 16.82
CA PHE A 21 -11.27 -17.60 18.24
C PHE A 21 -10.89 -16.39 19.10
N ALA A 22 -9.88 -15.62 18.70
CA ALA A 22 -9.53 -14.38 19.41
C ALA A 22 -10.70 -13.38 19.42
N ALA A 23 -11.34 -13.15 18.28
CA ALA A 23 -12.51 -12.27 18.19
C ALA A 23 -13.71 -12.81 19.00
N TYR A 24 -13.90 -14.13 19.05
CA TYR A 24 -14.91 -14.77 19.88
C TYR A 24 -14.71 -14.47 21.38
N GLN A 25 -13.47 -14.54 21.88
CA GLN A 25 -13.17 -14.16 23.27
C GLN A 25 -13.56 -12.70 23.57
N LEU A 26 -13.34 -11.77 22.63
CA LEU A 26 -13.78 -10.38 22.78
C LEU A 26 -15.31 -10.27 22.88
N GLY A 27 -16.03 -11.06 22.08
CA GLY A 27 -17.50 -11.13 22.12
C GLY A 27 -18.07 -11.72 23.41
N LEU A 28 -17.40 -12.73 23.98
CA LEU A 28 -17.73 -13.25 25.32
C LEU A 28 -17.59 -12.17 26.40
N LEU A 29 -16.56 -11.34 26.27
CA LEU A 29 -16.23 -10.23 27.17
C LEU A 29 -16.99 -8.92 26.86
N GLY A 30 -17.98 -8.98 25.96
CA GLY A 30 -18.97 -7.92 25.76
C GLY A 30 -18.77 -6.99 24.57
N ALA A 31 -17.77 -7.25 23.72
CA ALA A 31 -17.61 -6.51 22.48
C ALA A 31 -18.74 -6.81 21.48
N ASP A 32 -19.12 -5.82 20.68
CA ASP A 32 -19.98 -5.98 19.50
C ASP A 32 -19.13 -6.48 18.32
N VAL A 33 -19.06 -7.80 18.17
CA VAL A 33 -18.24 -8.45 17.13
C VAL A 33 -19.08 -8.69 15.88
N ILE A 34 -18.59 -8.22 14.74
CA ILE A 34 -19.19 -8.41 13.42
C ILE A 34 -18.21 -9.23 12.58
N LYS A 35 -18.55 -10.50 12.30
CA LYS A 35 -17.83 -11.34 11.33
C LYS A 35 -18.17 -10.84 9.93
N VAL A 36 -17.13 -10.48 9.17
CA VAL A 36 -17.24 -10.04 7.78
C VAL A 36 -16.68 -11.12 6.88
N GLU A 37 -17.46 -11.52 5.87
CA GLU A 37 -17.15 -12.66 4.98
C GLU A 37 -17.52 -12.37 3.53
N HIS A 38 -16.84 -12.99 2.58
CA HIS A 38 -17.25 -12.91 1.18
C HIS A 38 -18.59 -13.65 0.99
N PRO A 39 -19.55 -13.10 0.21
CA PRO A 39 -20.87 -13.72 0.03
C PRO A 39 -20.81 -15.13 -0.57
N ASP A 40 -19.90 -15.34 -1.53
CA ASP A 40 -19.77 -16.62 -2.26
C ASP A 40 -18.60 -17.49 -1.78
N ASP A 41 -17.73 -16.95 -0.92
CA ASP A 41 -16.49 -17.62 -0.48
C ASP A 41 -16.24 -17.31 1.02
N PRO A 42 -17.17 -17.73 1.90
CA PRO A 42 -17.10 -17.37 3.31
C PRO A 42 -16.00 -18.17 4.03
N ASP A 43 -15.89 -18.02 5.35
CA ASP A 43 -14.90 -18.78 6.12
C ASP A 43 -15.11 -20.29 5.92
N GLN A 44 -14.07 -20.99 5.45
CA GLN A 44 -14.10 -22.45 5.22
C GLN A 44 -14.51 -23.27 6.46
N SER A 45 -14.34 -22.72 7.66
CA SER A 45 -14.83 -23.36 8.88
C SER A 45 -16.35 -23.56 8.89
N ARG A 46 -17.10 -22.79 8.07
CA ARG A 46 -18.56 -22.94 7.89
C ARG A 46 -18.97 -24.27 7.27
N SER A 47 -18.10 -24.90 6.49
CA SER A 47 -18.35 -26.20 5.84
C SER A 47 -17.46 -27.31 6.36
N THR A 48 -16.79 -27.10 7.51
CA THR A 48 -15.86 -28.07 8.10
C THR A 48 -16.45 -28.68 9.38
N GLY A 49 -16.45 -30.00 9.46
CA GLY A 49 -16.95 -30.75 10.61
C GLY A 49 -17.34 -32.18 10.25
N SER A 50 -17.64 -33.00 11.25
CA SER A 50 -18.07 -34.39 11.06
C SER A 50 -19.54 -34.53 10.64
N ASP A 51 -20.34 -33.48 10.82
CA ASP A 51 -21.76 -33.46 10.45
C ASP A 51 -21.93 -32.82 9.07
N THR A 52 -22.29 -33.63 8.08
CA THR A 52 -22.42 -33.17 6.68
C THR A 52 -23.61 -32.22 6.49
N GLY A 53 -24.71 -32.41 7.23
CA GLY A 53 -25.88 -31.54 7.13
C GLY A 53 -25.59 -30.14 7.67
N LEU A 54 -24.85 -30.04 8.77
CA LEU A 54 -24.37 -28.75 9.28
C LEU A 54 -23.38 -28.07 8.32
N ASN A 55 -22.49 -28.84 7.69
CA ASN A 55 -21.56 -28.31 6.71
C ASN A 55 -22.28 -27.74 5.47
N GLU A 56 -23.28 -28.45 4.95
CA GLU A 56 -24.14 -28.00 3.84
C GLU A 56 -24.91 -26.72 4.22
N ALA A 57 -25.37 -26.62 5.46
CA ALA A 57 -26.04 -25.44 6.00
C ALA A 57 -25.09 -24.29 6.37
N GLN A 58 -23.79 -24.37 6.07
CA GLN A 58 -22.77 -23.36 6.41
C GLN A 58 -22.65 -23.10 7.94
N MET A 59 -22.95 -24.13 8.72
CA MET A 59 -22.93 -24.16 10.19
C MET A 59 -22.07 -25.32 10.72
N GLY A 60 -20.99 -25.65 10.00
CA GLY A 60 -20.02 -26.68 10.38
C GLY A 60 -19.51 -26.52 11.81
N THR A 61 -19.17 -27.65 12.44
CA THR A 61 -18.81 -27.68 13.86
C THR A 61 -17.55 -26.85 14.15
N ALA A 62 -16.64 -26.70 13.19
CA ALA A 62 -15.48 -25.82 13.31
C ALA A 62 -15.86 -24.33 13.39
N PHE A 63 -16.93 -23.91 12.72
CA PHE A 63 -17.44 -22.53 12.83
C PHE A 63 -18.24 -22.34 14.12
N LEU A 64 -19.09 -23.30 14.50
CA LEU A 64 -19.96 -23.21 15.67
C LEU A 64 -19.20 -22.91 16.98
N THR A 65 -18.00 -23.47 17.14
CA THR A 65 -17.15 -23.26 18.33
C THR A 65 -16.68 -21.81 18.51
N GLN A 66 -16.72 -21.00 17.45
CA GLN A 66 -16.16 -19.64 17.43
C GLN A 66 -17.11 -18.59 16.80
N GLY A 67 -18.30 -19.01 16.33
CA GLY A 67 -19.30 -18.15 15.73
C GLY A 67 -20.24 -17.49 16.73
N SER A 68 -20.29 -17.99 17.97
CA SER A 68 -21.12 -17.44 19.05
C SER A 68 -20.73 -16.00 19.41
N ASN A 69 -21.69 -15.23 19.91
CA ASN A 69 -21.49 -13.81 20.28
C ASN A 69 -21.02 -12.91 19.12
N LYS A 70 -21.17 -13.35 17.87
CA LYS A 70 -20.89 -12.55 16.67
C LYS A 70 -22.16 -12.30 15.87
N ARG A 71 -22.25 -11.11 15.28
CA ARG A 71 -23.15 -10.82 14.16
C ARG A 71 -22.42 -11.15 12.85
N SER A 72 -23.16 -11.43 11.78
CA SER A 72 -22.58 -11.74 10.46
C SER A 72 -22.96 -10.67 9.44
N LEU A 73 -22.01 -10.30 8.58
CA LEU A 73 -22.18 -9.41 7.45
C LEU A 73 -21.40 -9.97 6.26
N THR A 74 -22.04 -10.10 5.10
CA THR A 74 -21.34 -10.46 3.87
C THR A 74 -20.92 -9.21 3.09
N LEU A 75 -19.66 -9.16 2.64
CA LEU A 75 -19.09 -8.11 1.79
C LEU A 75 -18.07 -8.71 0.82
N ASP A 76 -18.20 -8.41 -0.48
CA ASP A 76 -17.11 -8.62 -1.42
C ASP A 76 -16.19 -7.37 -1.44
N LEU A 77 -15.07 -7.45 -0.71
CA LEU A 77 -14.08 -6.39 -0.61
C LEU A 77 -13.24 -6.19 -1.89
N LYS A 78 -13.35 -7.08 -2.89
CA LYS A 78 -12.75 -6.89 -4.21
C LYS A 78 -13.54 -5.87 -5.04
N THR A 79 -14.83 -5.69 -4.73
CA THR A 79 -15.68 -4.67 -5.38
C THR A 79 -15.55 -3.31 -4.71
N GLU A 80 -15.74 -2.24 -5.49
CA GLU A 80 -15.77 -0.88 -4.96
C GLU A 80 -16.96 -0.66 -4.00
N PRO A 81 -18.20 -1.07 -4.33
CA PRO A 81 -19.33 -0.99 -3.39
C PRO A 81 -19.10 -1.72 -2.06
N GLY A 82 -18.52 -2.94 -2.07
CA GLY A 82 -18.23 -3.68 -0.84
C GLY A 82 -17.20 -2.99 0.04
N ARG A 83 -16.17 -2.38 -0.57
CA ARG A 83 -15.20 -1.54 0.17
C ARG A 83 -15.86 -0.29 0.75
N GLU A 84 -16.77 0.35 0.03
CA GLU A 84 -17.45 1.56 0.53
C GLU A 84 -18.34 1.28 1.74
N VAL A 85 -19.02 0.12 1.79
CA VAL A 85 -19.75 -0.30 2.99
C VAL A 85 -18.79 -0.47 4.18
N LEU A 86 -17.66 -1.16 4.00
CA LEU A 86 -16.69 -1.34 5.09
C LEU A 86 -16.13 0.01 5.56
N LYS A 87 -15.76 0.91 4.64
CA LYS A 87 -15.25 2.26 4.95
C LYS A 87 -16.22 3.11 5.76
N ARG A 88 -17.54 2.94 5.58
CA ARG A 88 -18.55 3.64 6.38
C ARG A 88 -18.69 3.07 7.80
N LEU A 89 -18.27 1.83 8.00
CA LEU A 89 -18.37 1.11 9.26
C LEU A 89 -17.13 1.26 10.15
N VAL A 90 -15.98 1.60 9.55
CA VAL A 90 -14.69 1.74 10.25
C VAL A 90 -14.17 3.17 10.18
N ALA A 91 -13.34 3.57 11.15
CA ALA A 91 -12.59 4.80 11.04
C ALA A 91 -11.55 4.71 9.89
N THR A 92 -11.27 5.84 9.27
CA THR A 92 -10.26 5.98 8.21
C THR A 92 -8.86 5.66 8.73
N ALA A 93 -7.94 5.30 7.85
CA ALA A 93 -6.55 5.05 8.24
C ALA A 93 -5.89 6.29 8.88
N ALA A 94 -6.29 7.51 8.47
CA ALA A 94 -5.80 8.76 9.06
C ALA A 94 -6.30 8.96 10.49
N GLU A 95 -7.57 8.65 10.77
CA GLU A 95 -8.12 8.70 12.12
C GLU A 95 -7.47 7.66 13.04
N TRP A 96 -7.24 6.44 12.53
CA TRP A 96 -6.52 5.40 13.27
C TRP A 96 -5.06 5.79 13.55
N GLU A 97 -4.35 6.33 12.56
CA GLU A 97 -2.98 6.84 12.74
C GLU A 97 -2.93 7.88 13.85
N ALA A 98 -3.80 8.90 13.81
CA ALA A 98 -3.86 9.93 14.83
C ALA A 98 -4.23 9.37 16.22
N PHE A 99 -5.21 8.46 16.28
CA PHE A 99 -5.64 7.82 17.52
C PHE A 99 -4.50 7.01 18.17
N LEU A 100 -3.77 6.21 17.39
CA LEU A 100 -2.69 5.35 17.87
C LEU A 100 -1.47 6.19 18.28
N GLN A 101 -1.08 7.17 17.47
CA GLN A 101 0.03 8.07 17.78
C GLN A 101 -0.23 8.87 19.07
N SER A 102 -1.46 9.36 19.29
CA SER A 102 -1.84 10.05 20.53
C SER A 102 -1.71 9.18 21.79
N ARG A 103 -1.60 7.86 21.64
CA ARG A 103 -1.41 6.87 22.71
C ARG A 103 -0.01 6.26 22.70
N HIS A 104 0.94 6.89 22.00
CA HIS A 104 2.32 6.43 21.87
C HIS A 104 2.46 5.04 21.23
N VAL A 105 1.47 4.61 20.45
CA VAL A 105 1.57 3.40 19.62
C VAL A 105 2.13 3.81 18.26
N PRO A 106 3.32 3.32 17.87
CA PRO A 106 3.88 3.62 16.55
C PRO A 106 3.00 3.05 15.45
N ALA A 107 2.35 3.92 14.71
CA ALA A 107 1.50 3.56 13.57
C ALA A 107 1.60 4.64 12.50
N ALA A 108 1.52 4.23 11.24
CA ALA A 108 1.42 5.10 10.08
C ALA A 108 0.49 4.46 9.06
N ARG A 109 -0.36 5.26 8.42
CA ARG A 109 -1.14 4.81 7.28
C ARG A 109 -0.24 4.49 6.10
N VAL A 110 -0.68 3.58 5.25
CA VAL A 110 -0.08 3.40 3.93
C VAL A 110 -0.33 4.67 3.12
N ARG A 111 0.75 5.32 2.70
CA ARG A 111 0.72 6.52 1.86
C ARG A 111 0.81 6.10 0.39
N THR A 112 0.16 6.86 -0.49
CA THR A 112 0.45 6.80 -1.92
C THR A 112 1.86 7.31 -2.20
N MET A 113 2.40 7.05 -3.39
CA MET A 113 3.72 7.55 -3.77
C MET A 113 3.78 9.09 -3.73
N ALA A 114 2.72 9.76 -4.21
CA ALA A 114 2.64 11.21 -4.19
C ALA A 114 2.65 11.77 -2.75
N GLU A 115 1.89 11.16 -1.84
CA GLU A 115 1.88 11.54 -0.42
C GLU A 115 3.22 11.26 0.26
N ALA A 116 3.88 10.14 -0.06
CA ALA A 116 5.19 9.80 0.50
C ALA A 116 6.27 10.78 0.05
N VAL A 117 6.27 11.18 -1.23
CA VAL A 117 7.22 12.17 -1.77
C VAL A 117 6.96 13.57 -1.21
N ALA A 118 5.71 13.91 -0.93
CA ALA A 118 5.32 15.18 -0.34
C ALA A 118 5.55 15.26 1.20
N ASP A 119 6.03 14.18 1.83
CA ASP A 119 6.23 14.16 3.27
C ASP A 119 7.30 15.20 3.71
N PRO A 120 7.02 16.06 4.72
CA PRO A 120 7.99 17.04 5.21
C PRO A 120 9.32 16.42 5.64
N GLN A 121 9.30 15.17 6.14
CA GLN A 121 10.52 14.45 6.47
C GLN A 121 11.38 14.22 5.23
N LEU A 122 10.80 13.90 4.08
CA LEU A 122 11.56 13.69 2.85
C LEU A 122 12.15 15.00 2.32
N ALA A 123 11.40 16.11 2.43
CA ALA A 123 11.88 17.44 2.08
C ALA A 123 13.12 17.83 2.89
N THR A 124 13.15 17.54 4.19
CA THR A 124 14.32 17.84 5.05
C THR A 124 15.52 16.94 4.80
N ARG A 125 15.31 15.76 4.20
CA ARG A 125 16.39 14.79 3.92
C ARG A 125 17.23 15.15 2.70
N GLY A 126 16.72 15.99 1.79
CA GLY A 126 17.44 16.37 0.57
C GLY A 126 17.70 15.20 -0.39
N VAL A 127 16.99 14.09 -0.24
CA VAL A 127 17.19 12.87 -1.06
C VAL A 127 16.41 12.89 -2.37
N ILE A 128 15.58 13.91 -2.59
CA ILE A 128 14.91 14.18 -3.87
C ILE A 128 15.42 15.51 -4.40
N HIS A 129 16.21 15.49 -5.47
CA HIS A 129 16.66 16.70 -6.15
C HIS A 129 15.63 17.08 -7.21
N ARG A 130 15.30 18.37 -7.27
CA ARG A 130 14.40 18.88 -8.32
C ARG A 130 15.24 19.34 -9.50
N ALA A 131 15.10 18.65 -10.63
CA ALA A 131 15.67 19.09 -11.89
C ALA A 131 14.73 20.13 -12.54
N ALA A 132 15.31 21.07 -13.29
CA ALA A 132 14.58 22.04 -14.09
C ALA A 132 13.81 21.37 -15.25
N ASP A 133 13.10 22.17 -16.03
CA ASP A 133 12.30 21.71 -17.16
C ASP A 133 13.11 20.81 -18.12
N ALA A 134 12.52 19.68 -18.50
CA ALA A 134 13.05 18.79 -19.52
C ALA A 134 12.10 18.75 -20.72
N PRO A 135 12.59 18.45 -21.94
CA PRO A 135 11.73 18.29 -23.10
C PRO A 135 10.57 17.31 -22.82
N GLY A 136 9.33 17.79 -22.90
CA GLY A 136 8.12 17.00 -22.63
C GLY A 136 7.66 16.93 -21.16
N ILE A 137 8.36 17.58 -20.23
CA ILE A 137 8.01 17.61 -18.79
C ILE A 137 7.98 19.07 -18.29
N PRO A 138 6.86 19.79 -18.47
CA PRO A 138 6.72 21.15 -17.96
C PRO A 138 6.61 21.17 -16.42
N GLY A 139 7.39 22.02 -15.74
CA GLY A 139 7.38 22.16 -14.27
C GLY A 139 8.47 21.37 -13.53
N GLY A 140 9.40 20.77 -14.30
CA GLY A 140 10.50 19.94 -13.82
C GLY A 140 10.06 18.57 -13.30
N TYR A 141 11.01 17.81 -12.74
CA TYR A 141 10.79 16.48 -12.16
C TYR A 141 11.72 16.26 -10.96
N GLY A 142 11.32 15.34 -10.08
CA GLY A 142 12.11 14.92 -8.93
C GLY A 142 12.98 13.70 -9.26
N VAL A 143 14.25 13.73 -8.88
CA VAL A 143 15.20 12.63 -9.04
C VAL A 143 15.63 12.18 -7.65
N PRO A 144 15.37 10.92 -7.26
CA PRO A 144 15.97 10.35 -6.07
C PRO A 144 17.48 10.30 -6.21
N VAL A 145 18.19 10.86 -5.24
CA VAL A 145 19.64 10.74 -5.12
C VAL A 145 19.99 9.72 -4.02
N ALA A 146 21.27 9.53 -3.70
CA ALA A 146 21.63 8.51 -2.70
C ALA A 146 20.96 8.80 -1.33
N PRO A 147 20.56 7.76 -0.59
CA PRO A 147 19.79 7.90 0.65
C PRO A 147 20.64 8.31 1.86
N PHE A 148 21.82 8.90 1.63
CA PHE A 148 22.74 9.36 2.66
C PHE A 148 23.35 10.70 2.26
N LEU A 149 23.74 11.48 3.27
CA LEU A 149 24.38 12.77 3.09
C LEU A 149 25.82 12.71 3.62
N PHE A 150 26.74 13.38 2.93
CA PHE A 150 28.05 13.65 3.47
C PHE A 150 28.06 15.04 4.11
N ALA A 151 28.92 15.25 5.10
CA ALA A 151 29.09 16.57 5.71
C ALA A 151 29.68 17.60 4.72
N HIS A 152 30.43 17.14 3.71
CA HIS A 152 31.06 17.96 2.68
C HIS A 152 30.86 17.26 1.33
N GLY A 153 30.10 17.89 0.43
CA GLY A 153 29.69 17.27 -0.85
C GLY A 153 28.50 16.32 -0.72
N GLY A 154 28.17 15.64 -1.81
CA GLY A 154 27.05 14.70 -1.85
C GLY A 154 26.71 14.27 -3.27
N PRO A 155 25.86 13.25 -3.43
CA PRO A 155 25.24 12.95 -4.71
C PRO A 155 24.47 14.18 -5.22
N GLN A 156 24.79 14.65 -6.42
CA GLN A 156 24.11 15.77 -7.06
C GLN A 156 23.68 15.42 -8.49
N VAL A 157 22.67 16.13 -8.96
CA VAL A 157 22.21 16.08 -10.35
C VAL A 157 22.60 17.41 -10.96
N ASP A 158 23.74 17.41 -11.65
CA ASP A 158 24.38 18.65 -12.13
C ASP A 158 23.89 19.07 -13.53
N SER A 159 23.25 18.16 -14.27
CA SER A 159 22.71 18.41 -15.60
C SER A 159 21.44 17.60 -15.85
N PRO A 160 20.53 18.06 -16.73
CA PRO A 160 19.42 17.24 -17.19
C PRO A 160 19.91 16.02 -18.00
N PRO A 161 19.09 14.98 -18.17
CA PRO A 161 19.37 13.88 -19.07
C PRO A 161 19.50 14.41 -20.51
N PRO A 162 20.48 13.94 -21.28
CA PRO A 162 20.65 14.38 -22.65
C PRO A 162 19.51 13.86 -23.53
N GLY A 163 19.19 14.63 -24.58
CA GLY A 163 18.35 14.15 -25.67
C GLY A 163 18.99 12.97 -26.40
N LEU A 164 18.17 12.19 -27.09
CA LEU A 164 18.64 11.03 -27.86
C LEU A 164 19.66 11.47 -28.92
N GLY A 165 20.91 11.03 -28.75
CA GLY A 165 22.01 11.33 -29.68
C GLY A 165 22.50 12.78 -29.64
N GLU A 166 22.13 13.56 -28.61
CA GLU A 166 22.49 14.98 -28.48
C GLU A 166 24.01 15.21 -28.62
N GLN A 167 24.82 14.34 -27.99
CA GLN A 167 26.27 14.44 -28.02
C GLN A 167 26.94 13.54 -29.09
N THR A 168 26.20 12.87 -29.97
CA THR A 168 26.76 11.92 -30.96
C THR A 168 27.89 12.56 -31.77
N GLY A 169 27.70 13.79 -32.26
CA GLY A 169 28.72 14.47 -33.06
C GLY A 169 29.98 14.82 -32.25
N ALA A 170 29.82 15.29 -31.01
CA ALA A 170 30.92 15.66 -30.13
C ALA A 170 31.77 14.42 -29.77
N ILE A 171 31.12 13.33 -29.37
CA ILE A 171 31.79 12.08 -29.01
C ILE A 171 32.53 11.48 -30.22
N LEU A 172 31.95 11.49 -31.42
CA LEU A 172 32.64 11.02 -32.62
C LEU A 172 33.87 11.88 -32.99
N ALA A 173 33.79 13.19 -32.76
CA ALA A 173 34.94 14.07 -32.95
C ALA A 173 36.05 13.81 -31.92
N GLU A 174 35.71 13.49 -30.66
CA GLU A 174 36.68 13.05 -29.64
C GLU A 174 37.40 11.77 -30.07
N LEU A 175 36.68 10.86 -30.73
CA LEU A 175 37.22 9.64 -31.35
C LEU A 175 37.98 9.90 -32.66
N ARG A 176 38.20 11.16 -33.04
CA ARG A 176 38.94 11.58 -34.23
C ARG A 176 38.28 11.26 -35.57
N TYR A 177 36.97 11.02 -35.61
CA TYR A 177 36.25 11.00 -36.88
C TYR A 177 36.19 12.39 -37.50
N SER A 178 36.51 12.50 -38.78
CA SER A 178 36.33 13.72 -39.56
C SER A 178 34.84 14.01 -39.78
N THR A 179 34.52 15.27 -40.09
CA THR A 179 33.15 15.68 -40.45
C THR A 179 32.57 14.85 -41.61
N ALA A 180 33.41 14.45 -42.56
CA ALA A 180 33.01 13.62 -43.70
C ALA A 180 32.66 12.18 -43.28
N GLU A 181 33.44 11.57 -42.37
CA GLU A 181 33.16 10.23 -41.86
C GLU A 181 31.91 10.22 -40.98
N ILE A 182 31.70 11.24 -40.14
CA ILE A 182 30.48 11.40 -39.34
C ILE A 182 29.25 11.52 -40.25
N ALA A 183 29.33 12.30 -41.32
CA ALA A 183 28.25 12.41 -42.30
C ALA A 183 27.94 11.05 -42.98
N ASN A 184 28.98 10.27 -43.31
CA ASN A 184 28.81 8.93 -43.87
C ASN A 184 28.14 7.96 -42.89
N LEU A 185 28.49 8.02 -41.59
CA LEU A 185 27.85 7.22 -40.55
C LEU A 185 26.35 7.54 -40.43
N ARG A 186 25.99 8.83 -40.45
CA ARG A 186 24.58 9.27 -40.44
C ARG A 186 23.82 8.82 -41.69
N ALA A 187 24.43 8.93 -42.87
CA ALA A 187 23.82 8.48 -44.12
C ALA A 187 23.52 6.97 -44.11
N LYS A 188 24.38 6.18 -43.45
CA LYS A 188 24.19 4.74 -43.25
C LYS A 188 23.26 4.39 -42.09
N ARG A 189 22.73 5.38 -41.36
CA ARG A 189 21.95 5.21 -40.12
C ARG A 189 22.69 4.39 -39.04
N ALA A 190 24.02 4.49 -39.03
CA ALA A 190 24.84 3.87 -38.00
C ALA A 190 24.85 4.70 -36.70
N VAL A 191 24.62 6.01 -36.81
CA VAL A 191 24.50 7.01 -35.72
C VAL A 191 23.47 8.07 -36.08
#